data_AF-A0A6M0RJ87-F1
#
_entry.id   AF-A0A6M0RJ87-F1
#
_cell.length_a   1.000
_cell.length_b   1.000
_cell.length_c   1.000
_cell.angle_alpha   90.00
_cell.angle_beta   90.00
_cell.angle_gamma   90.00
#
_symmetry.space_group_name_H-M   'P 1'
#
loop_
_entity.id
_entity.type
_entity.pdbx_description
1 polymer ?
#
loop_
_entity_poly.entity_id
_entity_poly.type
_entity_poly.pdbx_seq_one_letter_code
_entity_poly.pdbx_strand_id
1 'polypeptide(L)'
;MVVKQIRSWQIPQNVPNRPAELPPGSTVRLTIEFDGHGYCLMATELDGDYTLKEWHPSLKTAEQKAAEMFGSRAKDWETMGLP
;
A
#
# COMPACT_ATOMS: atom_id res chain seq x y z
N MET A 1 13.66 3.91 -3.94
CA MET A 1 13.42 5.02 -2.98
C MET A 1 11.96 5.00 -2.55
N VAL A 2 11.66 5.15 -1.26
CA VAL A 2 10.27 5.27 -0.78
C VAL A 2 9.78 6.68 -1.07
N VAL A 3 8.62 6.80 -1.73
CA VAL A 3 8.08 8.09 -2.22
C VAL A 3 6.79 8.47 -1.51
N LYS A 4 6.02 7.46 -1.10
CA LYS A 4 4.84 7.59 -0.26
C LYS A 4 4.85 6.46 0.75
N GLN A 5 4.46 6.74 1.98
CA GLN A 5 4.24 5.72 3.00
C GLN A 5 3.07 6.09 3.87
N ILE A 6 2.40 5.08 4.39
CA ILE A 6 1.49 5.20 5.52
C ILE A 6 2.15 4.53 6.71
N ARG A 7 2.23 5.19 7.87
CA ARG A 7 2.78 4.60 9.11
C ARG A 7 2.38 3.16 9.34
N SER A 8 1.08 2.93 9.41
CA SER A 8 0.40 1.63 9.49
C SER A 8 -1.03 1.89 9.95
N TRP A 9 -1.98 1.08 9.52
CA TRP A 9 -3.29 1.04 10.16
C TRP A 9 -3.91 -0.34 10.08
N GLN A 10 -4.94 -0.57 10.88
CA GLN A 10 -5.75 -1.77 10.83
C GLN A 10 -6.73 -1.72 9.66
N ILE A 11 -6.60 -2.64 8.69
CA ILE A 11 -7.46 -2.66 7.51
C ILE A 11 -8.86 -3.16 7.93
N PRO A 12 -9.94 -2.42 7.61
CA PRO A 12 -11.29 -2.89 7.89
C PRO A 12 -11.58 -4.23 7.22
N GLN A 13 -12.35 -5.10 7.88
CA GLN A 13 -12.71 -6.41 7.30
C GLN A 13 -13.55 -6.30 6.02
N ASN A 14 -14.26 -5.17 5.84
CA ASN A 14 -15.22 -4.94 4.74
C ASN A 14 -14.61 -4.24 3.52
N VAL A 15 -13.29 -4.25 3.34
CA VAL A 15 -12.68 -3.65 2.15
C VAL A 15 -12.95 -4.56 0.94
N PRO A 16 -13.61 -4.05 -0.12
CA PRO A 16 -14.18 -4.89 -1.18
C PRO A 16 -13.15 -5.67 -1.98
N ASN A 17 -11.97 -5.09 -2.23
CA ASN A 17 -10.90 -5.74 -3.00
C ASN A 17 -9.71 -6.12 -2.12
N ARG A 18 -9.96 -6.42 -0.83
CA ARG A 18 -8.91 -6.87 0.07
C ARG A 18 -8.31 -8.17 -0.47
N PRO A 19 -6.98 -8.30 -0.52
CA PRO A 19 -6.32 -9.57 -0.81
C PRO A 19 -6.83 -10.67 0.13
N ALA A 20 -7.19 -11.83 -0.42
CA ALA A 20 -7.76 -12.95 0.34
C ALA A 20 -6.75 -13.54 1.34
N GLU A 21 -5.46 -13.45 1.01
CA GLU A 21 -4.33 -13.88 1.84
C GLU A 21 -4.11 -12.97 3.05
N LEU A 22 -4.63 -11.73 3.03
CA LEU A 22 -4.51 -10.84 4.17
C LEU A 22 -5.55 -11.23 5.24
N PRO A 23 -5.12 -11.52 6.47
CA PRO A 23 -6.04 -11.86 7.55
C PRO A 23 -7.03 -10.73 7.86
N PRO A 24 -8.23 -11.06 8.36
CA PRO A 24 -9.23 -10.06 8.71
C PRO A 24 -8.81 -9.27 9.95
N GLY A 25 -8.74 -7.95 9.82
CA GLY A 25 -8.34 -7.07 10.93
C GLY A 25 -6.83 -6.92 11.09
N SER A 26 -6.04 -7.34 10.09
CA SER A 26 -4.59 -7.14 10.06
C SER A 26 -4.20 -5.67 10.02
N THR A 27 -3.09 -5.37 10.70
CA THR A 27 -2.43 -4.07 10.59
C THR A 27 -1.44 -4.11 9.43
N VAL A 28 -1.63 -3.22 8.47
CA VAL A 28 -0.81 -3.16 7.25
C VAL A 28 -0.13 -1.81 7.15
N ARG A 29 1.11 -1.84 6.70
CA ARG A 29 1.87 -0.70 6.21
C ARG A 29 1.83 -0.70 4.70
N LEU A 30 1.38 0.41 4.12
CA LEU A 30 1.45 0.62 2.67
C LEU A 30 2.61 1.55 2.36
N THR A 31 3.34 1.21 1.31
CA THR A 31 4.48 1.97 0.81
C THR A 31 4.41 2.01 -0.70
N ILE A 32 4.74 3.15 -1.31
CA ILE A 32 5.02 3.21 -2.75
C ILE A 32 6.49 3.56 -2.91
N GLU A 33 7.20 2.74 -3.66
CA GLU A 33 8.61 2.92 -3.98
C GLU A 33 8.78 3.26 -5.46
N PHE A 34 9.84 3.99 -5.79
CA PHE A 34 10.28 4.23 -7.16
C PHE A 34 11.73 3.75 -7.31
N ASP A 35 12.03 2.96 -8.34
CA ASP A 35 13.40 2.47 -8.58
C ASP A 35 14.13 3.21 -9.72
N GLY A 36 13.41 4.03 -10.49
CA GLY A 36 13.93 4.62 -11.74
C GLY A 36 13.13 4.19 -12.97
N HIS A 37 12.49 3.01 -12.93
CA HIS A 37 11.75 2.46 -14.07
C HIS A 37 10.24 2.43 -13.84
N GLY A 38 9.80 2.35 -12.59
CA GLY A 38 8.38 2.35 -12.26
C GLY A 38 8.09 2.60 -10.79
N TYR A 39 6.80 2.56 -10.47
CA TYR A 39 6.30 2.73 -9.11
C TYR A 39 5.82 1.39 -8.57
N CYS A 40 6.41 0.91 -7.48
CA CYS A 40 6.02 -0.33 -6.83
C CYS A 40 5.14 -0.02 -5.62
N LEU A 41 3.87 -0.43 -5.67
CA LEU A 41 3.00 -0.47 -4.50
C LEU A 41 3.37 -1.70 -3.67
N MET A 42 3.68 -1.48 -2.40
CA MET A 42 3.95 -2.53 -1.42
C MET A 42 2.94 -2.46 -0.28
N ALA A 43 2.46 -3.62 0.13
CA ALA A 43 1.62 -3.77 1.32
C ALA A 43 2.19 -4.87 2.20
N THR A 44 2.61 -4.50 3.41
CA THR A 44 3.22 -5.44 4.36
C THR A 44 2.40 -5.48 5.63
N GLU A 45 1.97 -6.67 6.01
CA GLU A 45 1.38 -6.91 7.32
C GLU A 45 2.46 -6.81 8.40
N LEU A 46 2.15 -6.11 9.50
CA LEU A 46 3.14 -5.91 10.57
C LEU A 46 3.31 -7.14 11.48
N ASP A 47 2.24 -7.89 11.69
CA ASP A 47 2.16 -8.98 12.66
C ASP A 47 2.12 -10.38 12.00
N GLY A 48 2.34 -10.44 10.68
CA GLY A 48 2.24 -11.67 9.90
C GLY A 48 3.16 -11.66 8.69
N ASP A 49 3.05 -12.72 7.88
CA ASP A 49 3.97 -12.97 6.75
C ASP A 49 3.47 -12.39 5.41
N TYR A 50 2.35 -11.66 5.41
CA TYR A 50 1.80 -11.13 4.17
C TYR A 50 2.63 -9.96 3.63
N THR A 51 3.10 -10.09 2.39
CA THR A 51 3.69 -8.98 1.62
C THR A 51 3.21 -9.03 0.17
N LEU A 52 2.63 -7.91 -0.29
CA LEU A 52 2.29 -7.66 -1.68
C LEU A 52 3.32 -6.73 -2.31
N LYS A 53 3.66 -6.96 -3.58
CA LYS A 53 4.40 -6.03 -4.43
C LYS A 53 3.77 -5.98 -5.81
N GLU A 54 3.31 -4.81 -6.24
CA GLU A 54 2.70 -4.61 -7.57
C GLU A 54 3.30 -3.38 -8.26
N TRP A 55 3.71 -3.55 -9.52
CA TRP A 55 4.35 -2.49 -10.31
C TRP A 55 3.32 -1.73 -11.15
N HIS A 56 3.48 -0.42 -11.17
CA HIS A 56 2.60 0.50 -11.86
C HIS A 56 3.37 1.52 -12.70
N PRO A 57 2.80 1.97 -13.83
CA PRO A 57 3.45 2.91 -14.73
C PRO A 57 3.56 4.33 -14.17
N SER A 58 2.79 4.67 -13.13
CA SER A 58 2.81 5.99 -12.51
C SER A 58 2.48 5.96 -11.01
N LEU A 59 2.89 6.99 -10.28
CA LEU A 59 2.53 7.17 -8.87
C LEU A 59 1.02 7.18 -8.69
N LYS A 60 0.30 7.93 -9.52
CA LYS A 60 -1.15 8.06 -9.46
C LYS A 60 -1.86 6.71 -9.60
N THR A 61 -1.39 5.86 -10.52
CA THR A 61 -1.96 4.51 -10.69
C THR A 61 -1.70 3.60 -9.48
N ALA A 62 -0.53 3.71 -8.85
CA ALA A 62 -0.22 2.98 -7.62
C ALA A 62 -1.11 3.45 -6.45
N GLU A 63 -1.29 4.76 -6.29
CA GLU A 63 -2.17 5.34 -5.25
C GLU A 63 -3.64 4.95 -5.46
N GLN A 64 -4.11 4.93 -6.72
CA GLN A 64 -5.46 4.48 -7.06
C GLN A 64 -5.66 3.01 -6.68
N LYS A 65 -4.72 2.13 -7.07
CA LYS A 65 -4.79 0.71 -6.74
C LYS A 65 -4.78 0.46 -5.23
N ALA A 66 -3.95 1.19 -4.49
CA ALA A 66 -3.92 1.11 -3.03
C ALA A 66 -5.27 1.49 -2.41
N ALA A 67 -5.91 2.56 -2.91
CA ALA A 67 -7.24 2.98 -2.47
C ALA A 67 -8.34 1.97 -2.82
N GLU A 68 -8.24 1.31 -3.97
CA GLU A 68 -9.18 0.27 -4.38
C GLU A 68 -9.07 -1.00 -3.52
N MET A 69 -7.85 -1.41 -3.15
CA MET A 69 -7.59 -2.64 -2.39
C MET A 69 -7.68 -2.49 -0.89
N PHE A 70 -7.34 -1.31 -0.35
CA PHE A 70 -7.19 -1.10 1.10
C PHE A 70 -8.05 0.05 1.63
N GLY A 71 -8.86 0.68 0.77
CA GLY A 71 -9.83 1.70 1.13
C GLY A 71 -9.29 3.12 1.14
N SER A 72 -10.15 4.09 1.47
CA SER A 72 -9.87 5.52 1.40
C SER A 72 -8.72 5.99 2.29
N ARG A 73 -8.41 5.26 3.37
CA ARG A 73 -7.26 5.57 4.23
C ARG A 73 -5.93 5.43 3.48
N ALA A 74 -5.89 4.62 2.41
CA ALA A 74 -4.80 4.58 1.43
C ALA A 74 -4.65 5.82 0.54
N LYS A 75 -5.30 6.92 0.92
CA LYS A 75 -5.03 8.26 0.37
C LYS A 75 -4.32 9.16 1.38
N ASP A 76 -4.23 8.75 2.65
CA ASP A 76 -3.61 9.51 3.74
C ASP A 76 -2.08 9.28 3.78
N TRP A 77 -1.42 9.56 2.66
CA TRP A 77 0.00 9.30 2.51
C TRP A 77 0.87 10.36 3.20
N GLU A 78 1.85 9.91 3.96
CA GLU A 78 3.03 10.71 4.30
C GLU A 78 3.98 10.68 3.08
N THR A 79 4.30 11.86 2.54
CA THR A 79 5.27 11.96 1.45
C THR A 79 6.66 11.89 2.06
N MET A 80 7.34 10.77 1.85
CA MET A 80 8.73 10.60 2.22
C MET A 80 9.50 11.08 0.99
N GLY A 81 10.16 12.23 1.09
CA GLY A 81 10.66 12.99 -0.06
C GLY A 81 11.44 12.15 -1.07
N LEU A 82 11.24 12.45 -2.36
CA LEU A 82 12.18 12.07 -3.41
C LEU A 82 13.42 12.96 -3.26
N PRO A 83 14.64 12.41 -3.20
CA PRO A 83 15.84 13.23 -3.31
C PRO A 83 15.85 14.06 -4.60
#